data_AF-A0A7Y5IVQ0-F1
#
_entry.id   AF-A0A7Y5IVQ0-F1
#
_cell.length_a   1.000
_cell.length_b   1.000
_cell.length_c   1.000
_cell.angle_alpha   90.00
_cell.angle_beta   90.00
_cell.angle_gamma   90.00
#
_symmetry.space_group_name_H-M   'P 1'
#
loop_
_entity.id
_entity.type
_entity.pdbx_description
1 polymer ?
#
loop_
_entity_poly.entity_id
_entity_poly.type
_entity_poly.pdbx_seq_one_letter_code
_entity_poly.pdbx_strand_id
1 'polypeptide(L)' 'FKVKVDNVHVMTVRGKVRRVRYRAGSTPHWKKAVVRLKPGYTIEF' A
#
# COMPACT_ATOMS: atom_id res chain seq x y z
N PHE A 1 8.23 5.65 -13.46
CA PHE A 1 9.45 5.22 -12.75
C PHE A 1 10.20 4.16 -13.57
N LYS A 2 11.36 4.49 -14.16
CA LYS A 2 12.20 3.52 -14.90
C LYS A 2 13.36 3.04 -14.00
N VAL A 3 13.00 2.39 -12.89
CA VAL A 3 13.93 1.97 -11.83
C VAL A 3 14.01 0.45 -11.73
N LYS A 4 15.17 -0.08 -11.32
CA LYS A 4 15.33 -1.52 -11.05
C LYS A 4 15.01 -1.81 -9.58
N VAL A 5 14.04 -2.69 -9.37
CA VAL A 5 13.61 -3.15 -8.05
C VAL A 5 14.46 -4.35 -7.62
N ASP A 6 14.82 -4.39 -6.35
CA ASP A 6 15.55 -5.49 -5.73
C ASP A 6 14.61 -6.47 -5.04
N ASN A 7 13.71 -5.95 -4.18
CA ASN A 7 12.74 -6.75 -3.44
C ASN A 7 11.44 -5.99 -3.20
N VAL A 8 10.32 -6.72 -3.07
CA VAL A 8 9.00 -6.18 -2.77
C VAL A 8 8.38 -6.98 -1.63
N HIS A 9 8.01 -6.29 -0.55
CA HIS A 9 7.20 -6.85 0.51
C HIS A 9 5.77 -6.32 0.39
N VAL A 10 4.80 -7.22 0.38
CA VAL A 10 3.39 -6.85 0.21
C VAL A 10 2.59 -7.30 1.42
N MET A 11 1.64 -6.46 1.83
CA MET A 11 0.71 -6.76 2.90
C MET A 11 -0.72 -6.37 2.51
N THR A 12 -1.68 -7.20 2.91
CA THR A 12 -3.10 -6.87 2.78
C THR A 12 -3.54 -6.13 4.04
N VAL A 13 -3.85 -4.85 3.90
CA VAL A 13 -4.29 -4.00 5.01
C VAL A 13 -5.81 -4.06 5.08
N ARG A 14 -6.32 -4.51 6.23
CA ARG A 14 -7.77 -4.56 6.43
C ARG A 14 -8.33 -3.14 6.55
N GLY A 15 -9.43 -2.86 5.84
CA GLY A 15 -10.08 -1.57 5.94
C GLY A 15 -10.73 -1.41 7.31
N LYS A 16 -10.67 -0.20 7.85
CA LYS A 16 -11.19 0.09 9.19
C LYS A 16 -12.73 0.05 9.17
N VAL A 17 -13.31 -0.67 10.13
CA VAL A 17 -14.76 -0.64 10.36
C VAL A 17 -15.15 0.77 10.82
N ARG A 18 -16.12 1.37 10.12
CA ARG A 18 -16.64 2.71 10.39
C ARG A 18 -18.15 2.70 10.23
N ARG A 19 -18.86 3.48 11.05
CA ARG A 19 -20.32 3.55 10.96
C ARG A 19 -20.74 4.73 10.09
N VAL A 20 -21.74 4.53 9.24
CA VAL A 20 -22.44 5.62 8.55
C VAL A 20 -23.85 5.71 9.14
N ARG A 21 -24.09 6.76 9.94
CA ARG A 21 -25.30 6.93 10.77
C ARG A 21 -25.58 5.70 11.63
N TYR A 22 -26.52 4.86 11.20
CA TYR A 22 -26.99 3.65 11.87
C TYR A 22 -26.46 2.34 11.26
N ARG A 23 -25.84 2.37 10.06
CA ARG A 23 -25.31 1.16 9.40
C ARG A 23 -23.81 1.01 9.66
N ALA A 24 -23.40 -0.20 10.03
CA ALA A 24 -21.97 -0.56 10.06
C ALA A 24 -21.47 -0.73 8.62
N GLY A 25 -20.34 -0.10 8.31
CA GLY A 25 -19.60 -0.29 7.07
C GLY A 25 -18.11 -0.45 7.35
N SER A 26 -17.33 -0.69 6.30
CA SER A 26 -15.87 -0.69 6.39
C SER A 26 -15.29 0.05 5.20
N THR A 27 -14.17 0.72 5.39
CA THR A 27 -13.35 1.19 4.26
C THR A 27 -12.90 -0.02 3.44
N PRO A 28 -12.68 0.10 2.12
CA PRO A 28 -12.13 -1.00 1.33
C PRO A 28 -10.80 -1.51 1.88
N HIS A 29 -10.60 -2.82 1.74
CA HIS A 29 -9.27 -3.42 1.92
C HIS A 29 -8.32 -2.86 0.86
N TRP A 30 -7.07 -2.64 1.24
CA TRP A 30 -6.05 -2.16 0.31
C TRP A 30 -4.78 -2.99 0.44
N LYS A 31 -4.06 -3.11 -0.67
CA LYS A 31 -2.80 -3.85 -0.75
C LYS A 31 -1.67 -2.84 -0.68
N LYS A 32 -0.87 -2.88 0.39
CA LYS A 32 0.28 -2.01 0.58
C LYS A 32 1.54 -2.75 0.13
N ALA A 33 2.36 -2.11 -0.69
CA ALA A 33 3.66 -2.63 -1.09
C ALA A 33 4.78 -1.72 -0.55
N VAL A 34 5.78 -2.33 0.08
CA VAL A 34 7.05 -1.70 0.44
C VAL A 34 8.09 -2.22 -0.54
N VAL A 35 8.68 -1.31 -1.31
CA VAL A 35 9.56 -1.64 -2.44
C VAL A 35 10.98 -1.20 -2.12
N ARG A 36 11.95 -2.13 -2.20
CA ARG A 36 13.38 -1.84 -2.10
C ARG A 36 13.96 -1.72 -3.50
N LEU A 37 14.56 -0.57 -3.80
CA LEU A 37 15.25 -0.32 -5.07
C LEU A 37 16.70 -0.80 -5.00
N LYS A 38 17.29 -1.06 -6.17
CA LYS A 38 18.73 -1.28 -6.26
C LYS A 38 19.49 0.01 -5.93
N PRO A 39 20.70 -0.07 -5.37
CA PRO A 39 21.53 1.10 -5.09
C PRO A 39 21.70 1.98 -6.34
N GLY A 40 21.57 3.29 -6.18
CA GLY A 40 21.71 4.27 -7.27
C GLY A 40 20.43 4.59 -8.04
N TYR A 41 19.30 3.95 -7.73
CA TYR A 41 17.99 4.32 -8.27
C TYR A 41 17.17 5.09 -7.23
N THR A 42 16.72 6.28 -7.60
CA THR A 42 15.84 7.13 -6.79
C THR A 42 14.51 7.34 -7.51
N ILE A 43 13.44 7.50 -6.73
CA ILE A 43 12.12 7.91 -7.23
C ILE A 43 11.92 9.37 -6.82
N GLU A 44 11.81 10.26 -7.80
CA GLU A 44 11.36 11.65 -7.62
C GLU A 44 9.86 11.74 -7.93
N PHE A 45 9.12 12.57 -7.18
CA PHE A 45 7.65 12.57 -7.13
C PHE A 45 7.05 13.74 -7.89
#